data_AF-A0A523LW18-F1
#
_entry.id   AF-A0A523LW18-F1
#
_cell.length_a   1.000
_cell.length_b   1.000
_cell.length_c   1.000
_cell.angle_alpha   90.00
_cell.angle_beta   90.00
_cell.angle_gamma   90.00
#
_symmetry.space_group_name_H-M   'P 1'
#
loop_
_entity.id
_entity.type
_entity.pdbx_description
1 polymer ?
#
loop_
_entity_poly.entity_id
_entity_poly.type
_entity_poly.pdbx_seq_one_letter_code
_entity_poly.pdbx_strand_id
1 'polypeptide(L)'
;MNKVTLGVAAALLATVVGAKLAYEATVYSSGVPANQPWAQNTMEFVAWNGEKWTAWIRDGAFEQRPQNEPRWSPHTNVSVAFVAWDGGPWQAKVDGDAFLLAGRGDWNGSTERVAAIRYRDWNGKNQLRTLTQLVR
;
A
#
# COMPACT_ATOMS: atom_id res chain seq x y z
N MET A 1 -17.62 14.36 45.98
CA MET A 1 -17.02 14.27 44.62
C MET A 1 -17.08 15.65 44.00
N ASN A 2 -15.93 16.31 43.87
CA ASN A 2 -15.83 17.75 43.69
C ASN A 2 -16.21 18.18 42.26
N LYS A 3 -16.90 19.34 42.17
CA LYS A 3 -17.25 20.02 40.91
C LYS A 3 -16.05 20.22 39.98
N VAL A 4 -14.85 20.30 40.55
CA VAL A 4 -13.55 20.39 39.85
C VAL A 4 -13.26 19.13 39.04
N THR A 5 -13.55 17.93 39.57
CA THR A 5 -13.30 16.65 38.89
C THR A 5 -14.23 16.45 37.69
N LEU A 6 -15.48 16.91 37.81
CA LEU A 6 -16.46 16.91 36.71
C LEU A 6 -16.08 17.90 35.60
N GLY A 7 -15.59 19.10 35.95
CA GLY A 7 -15.13 20.09 34.97
C GLY A 7 -13.94 19.62 34.15
N VAL A 8 -12.97 18.95 34.79
CA VAL A 8 -11.79 18.40 34.08
C VAL A 8 -12.19 17.22 33.17
N ALA A 9 -13.08 16.33 33.63
CA ALA A 9 -13.56 15.22 32.80
C ALA A 9 -14.33 15.71 31.55
N ALA A 10 -15.17 16.73 31.70
CA ALA A 10 -15.90 17.32 30.58
C ALA A 10 -14.97 17.99 29.56
N ALA A 11 -13.93 18.70 30.03
CA ALA A 11 -12.94 19.33 29.15
C ALA A 11 -12.12 18.30 28.35
N LEU A 12 -11.74 17.18 28.98
CA LEU A 12 -11.04 16.08 28.30
C LEU A 12 -11.90 15.43 27.22
N LEU A 13 -13.17 15.14 27.53
CA LEU A 13 -14.10 14.57 26.55
C LEU A 13 -14.35 15.53 25.38
N ALA A 14 -14.53 16.82 25.64
CA ALA A 14 -14.68 17.83 24.59
C ALA A 14 -13.46 17.89 23.66
N THR A 15 -12.25 17.75 24.21
CA THR A 15 -11.01 17.75 23.43
C THR A 15 -10.91 16.50 22.54
N VAL A 16 -11.25 15.32 23.06
CA VAL A 16 -11.24 14.06 22.28
C VAL A 16 -12.28 14.11 21.16
N VAL A 17 -13.49 14.59 21.46
CA VAL A 17 -14.56 14.74 20.47
C VAL A 17 -14.18 15.77 19.40
N GLY A 18 -13.59 16.90 19.80
CA GLY A 18 -13.08 17.90 18.86
C GLY A 18 -11.99 17.37 17.94
N ALA A 19 -11.02 16.63 18.47
CA ALA A 19 -9.96 16.00 17.68
C ALA A 19 -10.52 14.96 16.69
N LYS A 20 -11.51 14.16 17.11
CA LYS A 20 -12.18 13.19 16.24
C LYS A 20 -12.95 13.89 15.11
N LEU A 21 -13.71 14.94 15.42
CA LEU A 21 -14.46 15.71 14.42
C LEU A 21 -13.53 16.43 13.43
N ALA A 22 -12.41 16.98 13.90
CA ALA A 22 -11.40 17.60 13.03
C ALA A 22 -10.72 16.56 12.12
N TYR A 23 -10.45 15.36 12.62
CA TYR A 23 -9.93 14.25 11.81
C TYR A 23 -10.95 13.81 10.75
N GLU A 24 -12.22 13.60 11.13
CA GLU A 24 -13.26 13.20 10.18
C GLU A 24 -13.52 14.28 9.13
N ALA A 25 -13.52 15.57 9.50
CA ALA A 25 -13.67 16.68 8.57
C ALA A 25 -12.50 16.80 7.58
N THR A 26 -11.25 16.57 8.03
CA THR A 26 -10.08 16.58 7.14
C THR A 26 -10.06 15.39 6.18
N VAL A 27 -10.59 14.23 6.60
CA VAL A 27 -10.75 13.05 5.73
C VAL A 27 -11.90 13.21 4.72
N TYR A 28 -13.01 13.85 5.09
CA TYR A 28 -14.16 14.04 4.20
C TYR A 28 -14.05 15.25 3.26
N SER A 29 -13.28 16.28 3.59
CA SER A 29 -13.15 17.50 2.78
C SER A 29 -12.30 17.31 1.50
N SER A 30 -11.63 16.17 1.33
CA SER A 30 -11.05 15.78 0.05
C SER A 30 -12.15 15.21 -0.86
N GLY A 31 -12.87 16.08 -1.57
CA GLY A 31 -13.87 15.76 -2.60
C GLY A 31 -13.31 15.09 -3.87
N VAL A 32 -12.39 14.13 -3.71
CA VAL A 32 -11.96 13.20 -4.75
C VAL A 32 -12.19 11.80 -4.18
N PRO A 33 -13.12 10.99 -4.73
CA PRO A 33 -13.22 9.61 -4.29
C PRO A 33 -11.94 8.87 -4.69
N ALA A 34 -11.41 8.03 -3.79
CA ALA A 34 -10.47 6.94 -4.10
C ALA A 34 -8.94 7.20 -4.18
N ASN A 35 -8.34 7.90 -3.20
CA ASN A 35 -6.87 7.84 -3.04
C ASN A 35 -6.41 7.56 -1.59
N GLN A 36 -7.22 6.81 -0.83
CA GLN A 36 -6.78 6.23 0.42
C GLN A 36 -5.94 4.98 0.11
N PRO A 37 -4.63 4.92 0.44
CA PRO A 37 -3.79 3.79 0.10
C PRO A 37 -4.36 2.44 0.59
N TRP A 38 -5.04 2.45 1.73
CA TRP A 38 -5.64 1.25 2.31
C TRP A 38 -6.90 0.73 1.60
N ALA A 39 -7.54 1.56 0.76
CA ALA A 39 -8.78 1.23 0.04
C ALA A 39 -8.54 0.95 -1.46
N GLN A 40 -7.29 1.05 -1.92
CA GLN A 40 -6.93 0.78 -3.31
C GLN A 40 -6.66 -0.70 -3.51
N ASN A 41 -7.33 -1.28 -4.49
CA ASN A 41 -7.05 -2.63 -4.97
C ASN A 41 -5.86 -2.71 -5.93
N THR A 42 -4.97 -1.72 -5.82
CA THR A 42 -3.81 -1.56 -6.68
C THR A 42 -2.58 -1.17 -5.87
N MET A 43 -1.43 -1.48 -6.46
CA MET A 43 -0.10 -1.15 -6.01
C MET A 43 0.55 -0.27 -7.07
N GLU A 44 0.73 1.03 -6.80
CA GLU A 44 1.53 1.92 -7.64
C GLU A 44 2.97 1.92 -7.15
N PHE A 45 3.91 1.39 -7.92
CA PHE A 45 5.29 1.17 -7.49
C PHE A 45 6.30 1.61 -8.54
N VAL A 46 7.54 1.79 -8.08
CA VAL A 46 8.71 1.98 -8.95
C VAL A 46 9.41 0.65 -9.13
N ALA A 47 9.61 0.24 -10.39
CA ALA A 47 10.38 -0.94 -10.76
C ALA A 47 11.90 -0.66 -10.71
N TRP A 48 12.72 -1.71 -10.81
CA TRP A 48 14.18 -1.58 -10.66
C TRP A 48 14.83 -0.68 -11.72
N ASN A 49 14.23 -0.60 -12.91
CA ASN A 49 14.67 0.27 -14.00
C ASN A 49 14.19 1.74 -13.83
N GLY A 50 13.54 2.07 -12.72
CA GLY A 50 13.00 3.40 -12.44
C GLY A 50 11.64 3.68 -13.09
N GLU A 51 11.08 2.75 -13.87
CA GLU A 51 9.75 2.92 -14.46
C GLU A 51 8.66 2.79 -13.40
N LYS A 52 7.58 3.53 -13.62
CA LYS A 52 6.41 3.59 -12.75
C LYS A 52 5.33 2.65 -13.27
N TRP A 53 4.87 1.77 -12.41
CA TRP A 53 3.91 0.72 -12.74
C TRP A 53 2.76 0.72 -11.74
N THR A 54 1.58 0.30 -12.20
CA THR A 54 0.44 -0.07 -11.35
C THR A 54 0.21 -1.57 -11.49
N ALA A 55 0.11 -2.29 -10.38
CA ALA A 55 -0.22 -3.71 -10.36
C ALA A 55 -1.45 -4.01 -9.49
N TRP A 56 -2.14 -5.09 -9.81
CA TRP A 56 -3.17 -5.72 -8.99
C TRP A 56 -3.12 -7.22 -9.23
N ILE A 57 -3.91 -7.99 -8.49
CA ILE A 57 -3.94 -9.45 -8.60
C ILE A 57 -5.27 -9.87 -9.21
N ARG A 58 -5.18 -10.68 -10.26
CA ARG A 58 -6.31 -11.36 -10.91
C ARG A 58 -5.90 -12.81 -11.16
N ASP A 59 -6.80 -13.74 -10.88
CA ASP A 59 -6.60 -15.18 -11.13
C ASP A 59 -5.30 -15.73 -10.52
N GLY A 60 -4.92 -15.21 -9.34
CA GLY A 60 -3.73 -15.66 -8.61
C GLY A 60 -2.39 -15.15 -9.17
N ALA A 61 -2.40 -14.24 -10.15
CA ALA A 61 -1.20 -13.64 -10.73
C ALA A 61 -1.26 -12.11 -10.71
N PHE A 62 -0.11 -11.45 -10.87
CA PHE A 62 -0.09 -9.99 -11.00
C PHE A 62 -0.45 -9.58 -12.43
N GLU A 63 -1.44 -8.71 -12.56
CA GLU A 63 -1.62 -7.89 -13.76
C GLU A 63 -0.92 -6.55 -13.54
N GLN A 64 -0.22 -6.07 -14.55
CA GLN A 64 0.57 -4.84 -14.46
C GLN A 64 0.30 -3.94 -15.65
N ARG A 65 0.32 -2.63 -15.40
CA ARG A 65 0.20 -1.60 -16.43
C ARG A 65 1.26 -0.51 -16.20
N PRO A 66 2.02 -0.10 -17.23
CA PRO A 66 2.95 1.00 -17.08
C PRO A 66 2.19 2.32 -16.87
N GLN A 67 2.81 3.31 -16.23
CA GLN A 67 2.29 4.67 -16.26
C GLN A 67 2.33 5.24 -17.69
N ASN A 68 3.38 4.92 -18.44
CA ASN A 68 3.57 5.36 -19.82
C ASN A 68 3.01 4.32 -20.80
N GLU A 69 1.68 4.23 -20.87
CA GLU A 69 0.92 3.33 -21.76
C GLU A 69 1.32 3.34 -23.25
N PRO A 70 1.77 4.45 -23.87
CA PRO A 70 2.13 4.46 -25.30
C PRO A 70 3.28 3.53 -25.67
N ARG A 71 4.04 3.03 -24.69
CA ARG A 71 5.15 2.09 -24.91
C ARG A 71 4.81 0.64 -24.58
N TRP A 72 3.82 0.36 -23.72
CA TRP A 72 3.50 -1.01 -23.30
C TRP A 72 2.02 -1.19 -22.98
N SER A 73 1.49 -2.38 -23.29
CA SER A 73 0.13 -2.79 -22.92
C SER A 73 0.09 -3.44 -21.53
N PRO A 74 -1.09 -3.47 -20.86
CA PRO A 74 -1.29 -4.29 -19.69
C PRO A 74 -0.92 -5.74 -19.96
N HIS A 75 -0.26 -6.39 -19.01
CA HIS A 75 0.10 -7.80 -19.15
C HIS A 75 0.13 -8.49 -17.80
N THR A 76 -0.11 -9.80 -17.83
CA THR A 76 0.01 -10.67 -16.66
C THR A 76 1.46 -11.11 -16.52
N ASN A 77 1.99 -11.01 -15.31
CA ASN A 77 3.30 -11.52 -14.95
C ASN A 77 3.18 -12.29 -13.64
N VAL A 78 3.88 -13.41 -13.55
CA VAL A 78 3.91 -14.23 -12.33
C VAL A 78 4.50 -13.46 -11.16
N SER A 79 5.35 -12.45 -11.43
CA SER A 79 5.99 -11.61 -10.41
C SER A 79 5.97 -10.12 -10.71
N VAL A 80 5.97 -9.30 -9.66
CA VAL A 80 6.27 -7.85 -9.70
C VAL A 80 7.71 -7.60 -9.23
N ALA A 81 8.44 -6.70 -9.92
CA ALA A 81 9.76 -6.24 -9.50
C ALA A 81 9.65 -4.81 -8.95
N PHE A 82 9.98 -4.60 -7.68
CA PHE A 82 9.75 -3.34 -6.98
C PHE A 82 10.95 -2.93 -6.13
N VAL A 83 10.95 -1.66 -5.70
CA VAL A 83 11.90 -1.12 -4.73
C VAL A 83 11.28 -1.15 -3.34
N ALA A 84 11.92 -1.81 -2.38
CA ALA A 84 11.46 -1.91 -0.99
C ALA A 84 11.76 -0.62 -0.19
N TRP A 85 11.27 -0.53 1.06
CA TRP A 85 11.48 0.65 1.92
C TRP A 85 12.95 1.00 2.17
N ASP A 86 13.81 0.00 2.26
CA ASP A 86 15.27 0.13 2.38
C ASP A 86 15.94 0.62 1.09
N GLY A 87 15.20 0.69 -0.02
CA GLY A 87 15.71 1.02 -1.35
C GLY A 87 16.26 -0.19 -2.11
N GLY A 88 16.21 -1.38 -1.52
CA GLY A 88 16.65 -2.62 -2.15
C GLY A 88 15.70 -3.08 -3.26
N PRO A 89 16.21 -3.69 -4.34
CA PRO A 89 15.39 -4.29 -5.36
C PRO A 89 14.91 -5.68 -4.93
N TRP A 90 13.60 -5.91 -5.01
CA TRP A 90 12.94 -7.17 -4.69
C TRP A 90 11.98 -7.59 -5.79
N GLN A 91 11.74 -8.90 -5.91
CA GLN A 91 10.58 -9.43 -6.64
C GLN A 91 9.60 -10.10 -5.67
N ALA A 92 8.31 -10.03 -5.99
CA ALA A 92 7.27 -10.77 -5.29
C ALA A 92 6.44 -11.59 -6.28
N LYS A 93 6.04 -12.79 -5.87
CA LYS A 93 5.05 -13.67 -6.53
C LYS A 93 3.92 -13.95 -5.55
N VAL A 94 2.73 -14.26 -6.07
CA VAL A 94 1.65 -14.80 -5.24
C VAL A 94 1.96 -16.27 -4.93
N ASP A 95 1.82 -16.66 -3.68
CA ASP A 95 2.09 -18.02 -3.19
C ASP A 95 0.99 -18.42 -2.20
N GLY A 96 -0.12 -18.95 -2.75
CA GLY A 96 -1.32 -19.27 -1.98
C GLY A 96 -1.96 -18.01 -1.36
N ASP A 97 -1.94 -17.94 -0.02
CA ASP A 97 -2.50 -16.84 0.78
C ASP A 97 -1.49 -15.75 1.16
N ALA A 98 -0.28 -15.81 0.61
CA ALA A 98 0.80 -14.88 0.90
C ALA A 98 1.55 -14.45 -0.37
N PHE A 99 2.56 -13.61 -0.18
CA PHE A 99 3.57 -13.32 -1.17
C PHE A 99 4.85 -14.07 -0.84
N LEU A 100 5.53 -14.56 -1.87
CA LEU A 100 6.92 -15.02 -1.78
C LEU A 100 7.84 -13.96 -2.40
N LEU A 101 8.79 -13.48 -1.61
CA LEU A 101 9.72 -12.41 -1.97
C LEU A 101 11.11 -12.99 -2.20
N ALA A 102 11.78 -12.51 -3.24
CA ALA A 102 13.17 -12.82 -3.54
C ALA A 102 13.99 -11.53 -3.70
N GLY A 103 15.08 -11.45 -2.95
CA GLY A 103 16.03 -10.35 -3.05
C GLY A 103 16.66 -10.32 -4.45
N ARG A 104 16.58 -9.18 -5.14
CA ARG A 104 17.04 -9.03 -6.53
C ARG A 104 16.48 -10.07 -7.52
N GLY A 105 15.36 -10.72 -7.19
CA GLY A 105 14.77 -11.79 -7.99
C GLY A 105 15.56 -13.11 -7.99
N ASP A 106 16.48 -13.32 -7.03
CA ASP A 106 17.16 -14.60 -6.85
C ASP A 106 16.25 -15.62 -6.16
N TRP A 107 15.51 -16.38 -6.97
CA TRP A 107 14.57 -17.41 -6.49
C TRP A 107 15.26 -18.70 -6.00
N ASN A 108 16.56 -18.87 -6.28
CA ASN A 108 17.34 -20.00 -5.77
C ASN A 108 18.02 -19.68 -4.43
N GLY A 109 18.06 -18.40 -4.07
CA GLY A 109 18.60 -17.92 -2.79
C GLY A 109 17.56 -17.90 -1.67
N SER A 110 17.81 -17.04 -0.68
CA SER A 110 16.88 -16.83 0.43
C SER A 110 15.61 -16.14 -0.04
N THR A 111 14.46 -16.71 0.31
CA THR A 111 13.14 -16.15 0.03
C THR A 111 12.39 -15.84 1.32
N GLU A 112 11.51 -14.84 1.27
CA GLU A 112 10.69 -14.42 2.41
C GLU A 112 9.22 -14.59 2.08
N ARG A 113 8.48 -15.35 2.88
CA ARG A 113 7.03 -15.44 2.76
C ARG A 113 6.38 -14.37 3.66
N VAL A 114 5.61 -13.46 3.07
CA VAL A 114 5.02 -12.31 3.77
C VAL A 114 3.55 -12.12 3.42
N ALA A 115 2.76 -11.63 4.37
CA ALA A 115 1.35 -11.29 4.13
C ALA A 115 1.18 -9.95 3.38
N ALA A 116 2.21 -9.10 3.37
CA ALA A 116 2.16 -7.78 2.76
C ALA A 116 3.51 -7.35 2.18
N ILE A 117 3.46 -6.67 1.04
CA ILE A 117 4.63 -6.10 0.38
C ILE A 117 4.87 -4.70 0.93
N ARG A 118 6.10 -4.44 1.37
CA ARG A 118 6.61 -3.11 1.78
C ARG A 118 7.41 -2.52 0.63
N TYR A 119 6.91 -1.45 0.03
CA TYR A 119 7.49 -0.89 -1.21
C TYR A 119 7.47 0.64 -1.22
N ARG A 120 8.20 1.22 -2.17
CA ARG A 120 8.16 2.64 -2.47
C ARG A 120 7.24 2.91 -3.66
N ASP A 121 6.30 3.84 -3.48
CA ASP A 121 5.38 4.24 -4.54
C ASP A 121 6.02 5.14 -5.59
N TRP A 122 5.23 5.60 -6.57
CA TRP A 122 5.67 6.49 -7.64
C TRP A 122 6.32 7.79 -7.16
N ASN A 123 6.05 8.22 -5.93
CA ASN A 123 6.61 9.42 -5.32
C ASN A 123 7.76 9.08 -4.35
N GLY A 124 8.18 7.82 -4.30
CA GLY A 124 9.21 7.32 -3.39
C GLY A 124 8.73 7.17 -1.94
N LYS A 125 7.42 7.31 -1.68
CA LYS A 125 6.90 7.18 -0.31
C LYS A 125 6.76 5.71 0.05
N ASN A 126 7.02 5.40 1.32
CA ASN A 126 6.86 4.06 1.85
C ASN A 126 5.37 3.69 1.94
N GLN A 127 5.00 2.62 1.24
CA GLN A 127 3.66 2.04 1.23
C GLN A 127 3.70 0.57 1.65
N LEU A 128 2.55 0.06 2.07
CA LEU A 128 2.33 -1.34 2.38
C LEU A 128 1.02 -1.79 1.73
N ARG A 129 1.03 -2.99 1.13
CA ARG A 129 -0.17 -3.63 0.56
C ARG A 129 -0.21 -5.11 0.91
N THR A 130 -1.33 -5.54 1.46
CA THR A 130 -1.62 -6.95 1.76
C THR A 130 -2.12 -7.67 0.51
N LEU A 131 -2.07 -9.00 0.51
CA LEU A 131 -2.63 -9.82 -0.57
C LEU A 131 -4.12 -9.50 -0.80
N THR A 132 -4.91 -9.52 0.28
CA THR A 132 -6.35 -9.25 0.23
C THR A 132 -6.68 -7.88 -0.34
N GLN A 133 -5.83 -6.87 -0.08
CA GLN A 133 -6.01 -5.55 -0.69
C GLN A 133 -5.80 -5.59 -2.20
N LEU A 134 -4.83 -6.33 -2.71
CA LEU A 134 -4.48 -6.31 -4.13
C LEU A 134 -5.33 -7.21 -5.02
N VAL A 135 -6.09 -8.14 -4.44
CA VAL A 135 -7.01 -9.00 -5.19
C VAL A 135 -8.20 -8.18 -5.70
N ARG A 136 -8.51 -8.32 -6.99
CA ARG A 136 -9.63 -7.67 -7.67
C ARG A 136 -10.70 -8.65 -8.11
#